data_AF-A0A7Y0XGF2-F1
#
_entry.id   AF-A0A7Y0XGF2-F1
#
_cell.length_a   1.000
_cell.length_b   1.000
_cell.length_c   1.000
_cell.angle_alpha   90.00
_cell.angle_beta   90.00
_cell.angle_gamma   90.00
#
_symmetry.space_group_name_H-M   'P 1'
#
loop_
_entity.id
_entity.type
_entity.pdbx_description
1 polymer ?
#
loop_
_entity_poly.entity_id
_entity_poly.type
_entity_poly.pdbx_seq_one_letter_code
_entity_poly.pdbx_strand_id
1 'polypeptide(L)'
;SRGLDMAVKNANDGISIAQVAEGAMNESTNILQRMRDLSLQSANGSNSKAERVAIQEEVTALNDELNRIAETTSFGGNKLLNGTYGTQSFQIGADSGEAV
;
A
#
# COMPACT_ATOMS: atom_id res chain seq x y z
N SER A 1 16.55 24.74 20.92
CA SER A 1 16.42 23.32 21.30
C SER A 1 15.04 22.76 20.99
N ARG A 2 13.93 23.37 21.46
CA ARG A 2 12.56 22.85 21.20
C ARG A 2 12.14 22.69 19.74
N GLY A 3 12.59 23.56 18.83
CA GLY A 3 12.29 23.45 17.40
C GLY A 3 12.93 22.22 16.74
N LEU A 4 14.20 21.95 17.08
CA LEU A 4 14.92 20.75 16.64
C LEU A 4 14.32 19.47 17.23
N ASP A 5 13.87 19.49 18.49
CA ASP A 5 13.23 18.33 19.11
C ASP A 5 11.92 17.96 18.39
N MET A 6 11.12 18.96 18.00
CA MET A 6 9.91 18.75 17.19
C MET A 6 10.22 18.29 15.77
N ALA A 7 11.27 18.86 15.16
CA ALA A 7 11.74 18.43 13.85
C ALA A 7 12.17 16.96 13.81
N VAL A 8 12.90 16.49 14.84
CA VAL A 8 13.27 15.08 14.99
C VAL A 8 12.02 14.20 15.15
N LYS A 9 11.04 14.64 15.93
CA LYS A 9 9.77 13.91 16.06
C LYS A 9 9.03 13.80 14.72
N ASN A 10 8.91 14.91 13.99
CA ASN A 10 8.25 14.93 12.67
C ASN A 10 8.98 14.02 11.66
N ALA A 11 10.31 13.98 11.69
CA ALA A 11 11.10 13.08 10.85
C ALA A 11 10.81 11.60 11.20
N ASN A 12 10.73 11.26 12.49
CA ASN A 12 10.38 9.90 12.93
C ASN A 12 8.95 9.51 12.53
N ASP A 13 8.00 10.45 12.58
CA ASP A 13 6.64 10.22 12.12
C ASP A 13 6.62 9.96 10.60
N GLY A 14 7.36 10.75 9.82
CA GLY A 14 7.53 10.53 8.37
C GLY A 14 8.12 9.16 8.03
N ILE A 15 9.14 8.72 8.77
CA ILE A 15 9.73 7.38 8.64
C ILE A 15 8.67 6.30 8.95
N SER A 16 7.92 6.47 10.05
CA SER A 16 6.91 5.50 10.46
C SER A 16 5.78 5.38 9.42
N ILE A 17 5.35 6.50 8.83
CA ILE A 17 4.37 6.54 7.75
C ILE A 17 4.90 5.77 6.53
N ALA A 18 6.14 6.04 6.12
CA ALA A 18 6.76 5.36 5.00
C ALA A 18 6.85 3.84 5.23
N GLN A 19 7.22 3.40 6.43
CA GLN A 19 7.30 1.97 6.77
C GLN A 19 5.94 1.27 6.74
N VAL A 20 4.88 1.92 7.25
CA VAL A 20 3.51 1.37 7.19
C VAL A 20 3.04 1.25 5.74
N ALA A 21 3.29 2.28 4.93
CA ALA A 21 2.96 2.25 3.51
C ALA A 21 3.75 1.15 2.76
N GLU A 22 5.05 1.03 3.02
CA GLU A 22 5.94 0.01 2.44
C GLU A 22 5.48 -1.40 2.78
N GLY A 23 5.15 -1.68 4.05
CA GLY A 23 4.64 -2.98 4.47
C GLY A 23 3.35 -3.38 3.72
N ALA A 24 2.42 -2.44 3.57
CA ALA A 24 1.19 -2.67 2.81
C ALA A 24 1.42 -2.81 1.30
N MET A 25 2.40 -2.10 0.74
CA MET A 25 2.80 -2.28 -0.67
C MET A 25 3.48 -3.63 -0.93
N ASN A 26 4.25 -4.14 0.03
CA ASN A 26 4.82 -5.48 -0.06
C ASN A 26 3.72 -6.55 -0.12
N GLU A 27 2.69 -6.44 0.73
CA GLU A 27 1.55 -7.37 0.68
C GLU A 27 0.77 -7.25 -0.64
N SER A 28 0.54 -6.01 -1.10
CA SER A 28 -0.09 -5.76 -2.41
C SER A 28 0.71 -6.39 -3.56
N THR A 29 2.04 -6.35 -3.48
CA THR A 29 2.94 -6.97 -4.47
C THR A 29 2.81 -8.49 -4.47
N ASN A 30 2.74 -9.12 -3.30
CA ASN A 30 2.54 -10.57 -3.19
C ASN A 30 1.21 -11.01 -3.82
N ILE A 31 0.13 -10.25 -3.56
CA ILE A 31 -1.19 -10.50 -4.15
C ILE A 31 -1.14 -10.38 -5.67
N LEU A 32 -0.52 -9.32 -6.19
CA LEU A 32 -0.39 -9.12 -7.64
C LEU A 32 0.42 -10.24 -8.31
N GLN A 33 1.45 -10.75 -7.65
CA GLN A 33 2.19 -11.92 -8.13
C GLN A 33 1.29 -13.17 -8.19
N ARG A 34 0.48 -13.42 -7.16
CA ARG A 34 -0.49 -14.52 -7.16
C ARG A 34 -1.53 -14.38 -8.28
N MET A 35 -2.09 -13.19 -8.48
CA MET A 35 -3.02 -12.90 -9.58
C MET A 35 -2.38 -13.14 -10.95
N ARG A 36 -1.08 -12.81 -11.10
CA ARG A 36 -0.32 -13.08 -12.32
C ARG A 36 -0.17 -14.58 -12.57
N ASP A 37 0.15 -15.37 -11.55
CA ASP A 37 0.26 -16.82 -11.67
C ASP A 37 -1.08 -17.45 -12.07
N LEU A 38 -2.18 -17.01 -11.45
CA LEU A 38 -3.53 -17.43 -11.81
C LEU A 38 -3.91 -17.04 -13.24
N SER A 39 -3.50 -15.85 -13.69
CA SER A 39 -3.74 -15.40 -15.07
C SER A 39 -3.00 -16.28 -16.09
N LEU A 40 -1.74 -16.63 -15.80
CA LEU A 40 -0.96 -17.57 -16.62
C LEU A 40 -1.57 -18.96 -16.60
N GLN A 41 -2.04 -19.42 -15.43
CA GLN A 41 -2.74 -20.68 -15.30
C GLN A 41 -4.01 -20.69 -16.16
N SER A 42 -4.84 -19.64 -16.08
CA SER A 42 -6.09 -19.50 -16.85
C SER A 42 -5.84 -19.48 -18.37
N ALA A 43 -4.73 -18.90 -18.82
CA ALA A 43 -4.35 -18.86 -20.23
C ALA A 43 -3.96 -20.23 -20.82
N ASN A 44 -3.73 -21.25 -19.99
CA ASN A 44 -3.43 -22.60 -20.47
C ASN A 44 -4.64 -23.20 -21.22
N GLY A 45 -4.39 -23.73 -22.42
CA GLY A 45 -5.42 -24.25 -23.32
C GLY A 45 -6.14 -25.49 -22.77
N SER A 46 -5.52 -26.23 -21.85
CA SER A 46 -6.09 -27.46 -21.28
C SER A 46 -7.17 -27.24 -20.23
N ASN A 47 -7.35 -26.03 -19.70
CA ASN A 47 -8.36 -25.78 -18.68
C ASN A 47 -9.78 -25.89 -19.24
N SER A 48 -10.62 -26.62 -18.54
CA SER A 48 -12.06 -26.60 -18.69
C SER A 48 -12.65 -25.22 -18.35
N LYS A 49 -13.91 -25.02 -18.73
CA LYS A 49 -14.65 -23.81 -18.36
C LYS A 49 -14.80 -23.68 -16.84
N ALA A 50 -15.03 -24.78 -16.13
CA ALA A 50 -15.19 -24.78 -14.68
C ALA A 50 -13.90 -24.34 -13.95
N GLU A 51 -12.74 -24.81 -14.42
CA GLU A 51 -11.44 -24.39 -13.86
C GLU A 51 -11.19 -22.89 -14.08
N ARG A 52 -11.53 -22.34 -15.26
CA ARG A 52 -11.40 -20.89 -15.51
C ARG A 52 -12.35 -20.07 -14.63
N VAL A 53 -13.54 -20.59 -14.30
CA VAL A 53 -14.47 -19.93 -13.36
C VAL A 53 -13.86 -19.91 -11.95
N ALA A 54 -13.35 -21.04 -11.46
CA ALA A 54 -12.72 -21.12 -10.14
C ALA A 54 -11.49 -20.19 -10.02
N ILE A 55 -10.67 -20.12 -11.08
CA ILE A 55 -9.54 -19.18 -11.13
C ILE A 55 -10.04 -17.73 -11.07
N GLN A 56 -11.12 -17.40 -11.79
CA GLN A 56 -11.70 -16.06 -11.76
C GLN A 56 -12.26 -15.69 -10.38
N GLU A 57 -12.85 -16.64 -9.65
CA GLU A 57 -13.29 -16.43 -8.27
C GLU A 57 -12.11 -16.09 -7.36
N GLU A 58 -10.99 -16.81 -7.47
CA GLU A 58 -9.77 -16.51 -6.71
C GLU A 58 -9.19 -15.13 -7.07
N VAL A 59 -9.11 -14.78 -8.35
CA VAL A 59 -8.68 -13.45 -8.81
C VAL A 59 -9.58 -12.34 -8.28
N THR A 60 -10.89 -12.58 -8.18
CA THR A 60 -11.86 -11.61 -7.64
C THR A 60 -11.62 -11.38 -6.15
N ALA A 61 -11.45 -12.45 -5.37
CA ALA A 61 -11.14 -12.34 -3.94
C ALA A 61 -9.80 -11.61 -3.69
N LEU A 62 -8.79 -11.84 -4.54
CA LEU A 62 -7.51 -11.13 -4.47
C LEU A 62 -7.65 -9.64 -4.80
N ASN A 63 -8.52 -9.27 -5.75
CA ASN A 63 -8.83 -7.88 -6.04
C ASN A 63 -9.52 -7.19 -4.85
N ASP A 64 -10.49 -7.86 -4.23
CA ASP A 64 -11.15 -7.37 -3.02
C ASP A 64 -10.13 -7.13 -1.90
N GLU A 65 -9.15 -8.04 -1.76
CA GLU A 65 -8.08 -7.89 -0.78
C GLU A 65 -7.14 -6.71 -1.09
N LEU A 66 -6.80 -6.45 -2.36
CA LEU A 66 -6.06 -5.24 -2.75
C LEU A 66 -6.82 -3.97 -2.35
N ASN A 67 -8.13 -3.93 -2.64
CA ASN A 67 -8.98 -2.79 -2.27
C ASN A 67 -9.04 -2.64 -0.75
N ARG A 68 -9.14 -3.75 0.00
CA ARG A 68 -9.10 -3.73 1.46
C ARG A 68 -7.79 -3.17 1.98
N ILE A 69 -6.65 -3.58 1.44
CA ILE A 69 -5.34 -3.05 1.85
C ILE A 69 -5.28 -1.54 1.60
N ALA A 70 -5.68 -1.10 0.41
CA ALA A 70 -5.69 0.33 0.05
C ALA A 70 -6.56 1.16 1.01
N GLU A 71 -7.77 0.69 1.33
CA GLU A 71 -8.74 1.41 2.16
C GLU A 71 -8.48 1.28 3.67
N THR A 72 -7.73 0.27 4.12
CA THR A 72 -7.50 0.05 5.57
C THR A 72 -6.12 0.52 6.02
N THR A 73 -5.14 0.62 5.13
CA THR A 73 -3.78 1.09 5.47
C THR A 73 -3.82 2.54 5.91
N SER A 74 -3.44 2.77 7.16
CA SER A 74 -3.52 4.09 7.79
C SER A 74 -2.45 4.34 8.83
N PHE A 75 -2.09 5.60 9.01
CA PHE A 75 -1.24 6.08 10.10
C PHE A 75 -1.84 7.34 10.70
N GLY A 76 -1.95 7.39 12.03
CA GLY A 76 -2.51 8.56 12.73
C GLY A 76 -3.93 8.93 12.30
N GLY A 77 -4.71 7.97 11.80
CA GLY A 77 -6.06 8.18 11.25
C GLY A 77 -6.13 8.55 9.78
N ASN A 78 -4.99 8.83 9.12
CA ASN A 78 -4.93 9.16 7.70
C ASN A 78 -4.76 7.90 6.85
N LYS A 79 -5.55 7.78 5.79
CA LYS A 79 -5.40 6.71 4.77
C LYS A 79 -4.21 7.00 3.89
N LEU A 80 -3.37 6.00 3.65
CA LEU A 80 -2.09 6.18 2.95
C LEU A 80 -2.15 5.76 1.47
N LEU A 81 -2.94 4.74 1.13
CA LEU A 81 -2.84 4.03 -0.15
C LEU A 81 -4.08 4.11 -1.04
N ASN A 82 -5.20 4.68 -0.59
CA ASN A 82 -6.43 4.82 -1.38
C ASN A 82 -6.45 6.09 -2.27
N GLY A 83 -5.31 6.76 -2.42
CA GLY A 83 -5.17 7.98 -3.23
C GLY A 83 -5.58 9.28 -2.55
N THR A 84 -6.17 9.25 -1.35
CA THR A 84 -6.57 10.50 -0.65
C THR A 84 -5.42 11.18 0.09
N TYR A 85 -4.33 10.46 0.35
CA TYR A 85 -3.19 10.99 1.13
C TYR A 85 -2.46 12.13 0.43
N GLY A 86 -2.39 12.11 -0.91
CA GLY A 86 -1.71 13.14 -1.70
C GLY A 86 -0.23 13.32 -1.34
N THR A 87 0.32 14.49 -1.68
CA THR A 87 1.66 14.89 -1.24
C THR A 87 1.58 15.54 0.13
N GLN A 88 2.33 15.01 1.09
CA GLN A 88 2.49 15.58 2.42
C GLN A 88 3.89 16.16 2.56
N SER A 89 4.00 17.33 3.22
CA SER A 89 5.28 17.95 3.56
C SER A 89 5.52 17.83 5.05
N PHE A 90 6.66 17.23 5.43
CA PHE A 90 7.08 17.06 6.80
C PHE A 90 8.13 18.11 7.15
N GLN A 91 7.80 19.00 8.09
CA GLN A 91 8.73 20.01 8.60
C GLN A 91 9.78 19.33 9.49
N ILE A 92 10.99 19.14 8.96
CA ILE A 92 12.10 18.40 9.57
C ILE A 92 13.28 19.30 9.99
N GLY A 93 13.12 20.62 9.86
CA GLY A 93 14.07 21.60 10.40
C GLY A 93 13.45 22.55 11.41
N ALA A 94 14.29 23.37 12.03
CA ALA A 94 13.89 24.27 13.11
C ALA A 94 13.20 25.53 12.59
N ASP A 95 13.47 25.92 11.35
CA ASP A 95 12.96 27.13 10.72
C ASP A 95 11.93 26.82 9.62
N SER A 96 11.00 27.76 9.40
CA SER A 96 9.92 27.59 8.42
C SER A 96 10.47 27.32 7.01
N GLY A 97 10.00 26.26 6.37
CA GLY A 97 10.37 25.90 4.99
C GLY A 97 11.44 24.82 4.87
N GLU A 98 12.00 24.37 6.00
CA GLU A 98 12.86 23.17 6.05
C GLU A 98 12.00 21.89 6.07
N ALA A 99 11.22 21.69 5.01
CA ALA A 99 10.30 20.57 4.84
C ALA A 99 10.66 19.66 3.66
N VAL A 100 10.31 18.37 3.77
CA VAL A 100 10.45 17.34 2.73
C VAL A 100 9.10 16.76 2.39
#